data_AF-A0A8J3HTJ8-F1
#
_entry.id   AF-A0A8J3HTJ8-F1
#
_cell.length_a   1.000
_cell.length_b   1.000
_cell.length_c   1.000
_cell.angle_alpha   90.00
_cell.angle_beta   90.00
_cell.angle_gamma   90.00
#
_symmetry.space_group_name_H-M   'P 1'
#
loop_
_entity.id
_entity.type
_entity.pdbx_description
1 polymer ?
#
loop_
_entity_poly.entity_id
_entity_poly.type
_entity_poly.pdbx_seq_one_letter_code
_entity_poly.pdbx_strand_id
1 'polypeptide(L)'
;MGNVTRTATRAPKVDQVCAEAVETARTAITDDAGHVGEHLNTVAEGDRVVTHYFACDLPGYRGWQWAVTVTRAPRSKHVTICETVLLPGGDALLAPGWVPWHERLHPGDLGVGDLLPTPEDDERLTPGYMLNGDPAVDEVAWELGLGRPRVLSPLGREDAAQRWYDGDHGPEAPISLAAPRTARCVSCAFYVQLAGSLGRVFGACANVYAPDDGRIVSLDHGCGGHSEVLIDETVIPAPPTIYDDGGVEEV
;
A
#
# COMPACT_ATOMS: atom_id res chain seq x y z
N MET A 1 -15.51 4.10 -39.20
CA MET A 1 -14.15 4.63 -38.95
C MET A 1 -13.79 5.56 -40.09
N GLY A 2 -13.99 6.88 -39.91
CA GLY A 2 -13.57 7.87 -40.89
C GLY A 2 -12.08 8.13 -40.76
N ASN A 3 -11.31 7.93 -41.82
CA ASN A 3 -9.90 8.26 -41.86
C ASN A 3 -9.75 9.79 -41.80
N VAL A 4 -9.28 10.30 -40.65
CA VAL A 4 -8.87 11.70 -40.53
C VAL A 4 -7.52 11.82 -41.23
N THR A 5 -7.52 12.38 -42.44
CA THR A 5 -6.29 12.74 -43.14
C THR A 5 -5.60 13.84 -42.34
N ARG A 6 -4.56 13.49 -41.58
CA ARG A 6 -3.71 14.47 -40.90
C ARG A 6 -2.97 15.27 -41.96
N THR A 7 -3.39 16.52 -42.16
CA THR A 7 -2.61 17.50 -42.93
C THR A 7 -1.28 17.68 -42.20
N ALA A 8 -0.16 17.30 -42.83
CA ALA A 8 1.15 17.48 -42.25
C ALA A 8 1.49 18.99 -42.24
N THR A 9 1.37 19.62 -41.08
CA THR A 9 1.81 21.01 -40.87
C THR A 9 3.33 21.04 -41.00
N ARG A 10 3.87 21.92 -41.86
CA ARG A 10 5.32 22.08 -42.03
C ARG A 10 5.94 22.48 -40.70
N ALA A 11 7.06 21.85 -40.33
CA ALA A 11 7.81 22.23 -39.13
C ALA A 11 8.11 23.75 -39.16
N PRO A 12 7.90 24.47 -38.04
CA PRO A 12 8.17 25.90 -37.96
C PRO A 12 9.64 26.18 -38.27
N LYS A 13 9.91 27.25 -39.02
CA LYS A 13 11.28 27.69 -39.27
C LYS A 13 11.74 28.49 -38.04
N VAL A 14 12.91 28.13 -37.51
CA VAL A 14 13.55 28.88 -36.42
C VAL A 14 13.78 30.33 -36.84
N ASP A 15 13.16 31.26 -36.10
CA ASP A 15 13.41 32.68 -36.25
C ASP A 15 14.75 33.05 -35.60
N GLN A 16 15.67 33.61 -36.38
CA GLN A 16 17.04 33.84 -35.91
C GLN A 16 17.12 34.89 -34.79
N VAL A 17 16.29 35.94 -34.85
CA VAL A 17 16.30 36.98 -33.81
C VAL A 17 15.84 36.40 -32.47
N CYS A 18 14.81 35.56 -32.49
CA CYS A 18 14.38 34.85 -31.28
C CYS A 18 15.42 33.80 -30.85
N ALA A 19 16.00 33.04 -31.77
CA ALA A 19 17.00 32.01 -31.44
C ALA A 19 18.31 32.56 -30.86
N GLU A 20 18.67 33.80 -31.18
CA GLU A 20 19.82 34.51 -30.61
C GLU A 20 19.52 35.10 -29.22
N ALA A 21 18.26 35.12 -28.77
CA ALA A 21 17.83 35.76 -27.53
C ALA A 21 18.04 34.90 -26.26
N VAL A 22 19.13 34.12 -26.21
CA VAL A 22 19.44 33.18 -25.12
C VAL A 22 19.53 33.88 -23.77
N GLU A 23 20.25 35.01 -23.68
CA GLU A 23 20.40 35.75 -22.42
C GLU A 23 19.09 36.41 -21.96
N THR A 24 18.30 36.92 -22.92
CA THR A 24 16.96 37.43 -22.62
C THR A 24 16.07 36.32 -22.04
N ALA A 25 16.13 35.13 -22.61
CA ALA A 25 15.42 33.96 -22.09
C ALA A 25 15.94 33.52 -20.71
N ARG A 26 17.26 33.45 -20.52
CA ARG A 26 17.89 33.07 -19.24
C ARG A 26 17.47 34.02 -18.11
N THR A 27 17.55 35.33 -18.35
CA THR A 27 17.21 36.36 -17.34
C THR A 27 15.72 36.42 -16.99
N ALA A 28 14.86 35.81 -17.81
CA ALA A 28 13.43 35.70 -17.53
C ALA A 28 13.08 34.66 -16.46
N ILE A 29 14.03 33.79 -16.07
CA ILE A 29 13.87 32.82 -14.99
C ILE A 29 14.27 33.51 -13.68
N THR A 30 13.34 34.24 -13.07
CA THR A 30 13.62 35.12 -11.92
C THR A 30 13.62 34.42 -10.57
N ASP A 31 12.69 33.48 -10.37
CA ASP A 31 12.40 32.95 -9.04
C ASP A 31 13.51 32.03 -8.53
N ASP A 32 14.28 31.42 -9.45
CA ASP A 32 15.33 30.45 -9.15
C ASP A 32 16.58 30.67 -10.01
N ALA A 33 16.95 31.93 -10.27
CA ALA A 33 18.05 32.28 -11.19
C ALA A 33 19.41 31.60 -10.87
N GLY A 34 19.65 31.24 -9.60
CA GLY A 34 20.85 30.50 -9.15
C GLY A 34 20.85 29.01 -9.53
N HIS A 35 19.74 28.48 -10.02
CA HIS A 35 19.53 27.08 -10.40
C HIS A 35 19.22 26.91 -11.90
N VAL A 36 19.64 27.88 -12.72
CA VAL A 36 19.56 27.81 -14.18
C VAL A 36 20.91 27.38 -14.72
N GLY A 37 21.00 26.13 -15.13
CA GLY A 37 22.22 25.54 -15.69
C GLY A 37 22.48 25.96 -17.13
N GLU A 38 23.19 25.10 -17.88
CA GLU A 38 23.59 25.38 -19.26
C GLU A 38 22.39 25.52 -20.20
N HIS A 39 22.55 26.31 -21.27
CA HIS A 39 21.59 26.34 -22.37
C HIS A 39 21.70 25.04 -23.16
N LEU A 40 20.60 24.30 -23.27
CA LEU A 40 20.57 22.96 -23.85
C LEU A 40 20.30 23.00 -25.35
N ASN A 41 19.20 23.64 -25.74
CA ASN A 41 18.80 23.77 -27.13
C ASN A 41 17.74 24.86 -27.31
N THR A 42 17.31 25.01 -28.56
CA THR A 42 16.26 25.93 -28.97
C THR A 42 15.34 25.25 -29.96
N VAL A 43 14.04 25.38 -29.78
CA VAL A 43 13.00 24.76 -30.63
C VAL A 43 12.08 25.84 -31.19
N ALA A 44 11.70 25.71 -32.47
CA ALA A 44 10.71 26.60 -33.07
C ALA A 44 9.30 26.02 -32.86
N GLU A 45 8.48 26.74 -32.10
CA GLU A 45 7.09 26.36 -31.79
C GLU A 45 6.09 26.94 -32.81
N GLY A 46 6.47 28.03 -33.49
CA GLY A 46 5.59 28.72 -34.44
C GLY A 46 6.30 29.82 -35.23
N ASP A 47 5.55 30.60 -36.01
CA ASP A 47 6.11 31.75 -36.72
C ASP A 47 6.58 32.80 -35.69
N ARG A 48 7.91 32.97 -35.59
CA ARG A 48 8.56 33.87 -34.61
C ARG A 48 8.24 33.51 -33.16
N VAL A 49 8.02 32.24 -32.88
CA VAL A 49 7.89 31.71 -31.52
C VAL A 49 8.93 30.63 -31.34
N VAL A 50 9.77 30.81 -30.33
CA VAL A 50 10.95 29.98 -30.09
C VAL A 50 11.05 29.70 -28.61
N THR A 51 11.27 28.44 -28.23
CA THR A 51 11.48 28.03 -26.84
C THR A 51 12.94 27.68 -26.63
N HIS A 52 13.56 28.31 -25.62
CA HIS A 52 14.91 28.01 -25.16
C HIS A 52 14.82 27.06 -23.97
N TYR A 53 15.59 25.98 -24.01
CA TYR A 53 15.69 25.03 -22.91
C TYR A 53 17.01 25.23 -22.15
N PHE A 54 16.94 25.21 -20.82
CA PHE A 54 18.11 25.28 -19.94
C PHE A 54 18.06 24.12 -18.93
N ALA A 55 19.22 23.61 -18.54
CA ALA A 55 19.30 22.62 -17.46
C ALA A 55 18.72 23.20 -16.15
N CYS A 56 18.02 22.37 -15.38
CA CYS A 56 17.53 22.73 -14.06
C CYS A 56 18.44 22.15 -12.98
N ASP A 57 19.05 23.04 -12.18
CA ASP A 57 19.93 22.67 -11.07
C ASP A 57 19.20 22.76 -9.71
N LEU A 58 17.86 22.80 -9.71
CA LEU A 58 17.06 22.82 -8.49
C LEU A 58 17.13 21.47 -7.76
N PRO A 59 17.42 21.45 -6.46
CA PRO A 59 17.30 20.25 -5.64
C PRO A 59 15.87 19.67 -5.73
N GLY A 60 15.76 18.37 -6.06
CA GLY A 60 14.48 17.68 -6.21
C GLY A 60 13.94 17.62 -7.65
N TYR A 61 14.45 18.44 -8.56
CA TYR A 61 14.04 18.49 -9.97
C TYR A 61 15.05 17.83 -10.90
N ARG A 62 15.60 16.68 -10.47
CA ARG A 62 16.58 15.93 -11.27
C ARG A 62 16.00 15.60 -12.65
N GLY A 63 16.74 15.95 -13.70
CA GLY A 63 16.36 15.68 -15.08
C GLY A 63 15.29 16.61 -15.65
N TRP A 64 14.84 17.61 -14.88
CA TRP A 64 13.97 18.68 -15.38
C TRP A 64 14.77 19.76 -16.10
N GLN A 65 14.07 20.58 -16.87
CA GLN A 65 14.63 21.65 -17.67
C GLN A 65 13.71 22.87 -17.64
N TRP A 66 14.31 24.06 -17.59
CA TRP A 66 13.58 25.30 -17.79
C TRP A 66 13.27 25.46 -19.26
N ALA A 67 12.03 25.80 -19.60
CA ALA A 67 11.60 26.14 -20.94
C ALA A 67 11.10 27.58 -20.96
N VAL A 68 11.77 28.43 -21.73
CA VAL A 68 11.44 29.85 -21.85
C VAL A 68 11.03 30.13 -23.28
N THR A 69 9.76 30.40 -23.48
CA THR A 69 9.22 30.72 -24.81
C THR A 69 9.30 32.20 -25.05
N VAL A 70 9.90 32.59 -26.18
CA VAL A 70 10.09 33.97 -26.60
C VAL A 70 9.47 34.21 -27.97
N THR A 71 9.06 35.46 -28.20
CA THR A 71 8.49 35.89 -29.48
C THR A 71 8.90 37.30 -29.85
N ARG A 72 8.60 37.71 -31.08
CA ARG A 72 8.76 39.09 -31.54
C ARG A 72 7.67 39.49 -32.53
N ALA A 73 7.33 40.77 -32.53
CA ALA A 73 6.44 41.34 -33.53
C ALA A 73 7.06 41.32 -34.95
N PRO A 74 6.25 41.27 -36.02
CA PRO A 74 6.72 41.38 -37.40
C PRO A 74 7.63 42.59 -37.62
N ARG A 75 8.76 42.37 -38.30
CA ARG A 75 9.79 43.39 -38.61
C ARG A 75 10.49 44.02 -37.39
N SER A 76 10.08 43.71 -36.16
CA SER A 76 10.77 44.11 -34.95
C SER A 76 11.99 43.23 -34.69
N LYS A 77 13.04 43.81 -34.12
CA LYS A 77 14.17 43.08 -33.52
C LYS A 77 14.04 42.93 -31.99
N HIS A 78 12.99 43.50 -31.40
CA HIS A 78 12.74 43.41 -29.97
C HIS A 78 12.03 42.09 -29.65
N VAL A 79 12.66 41.27 -28.81
CA VAL A 79 12.16 39.97 -28.34
C VAL A 79 11.49 40.15 -26.99
N THR A 80 10.34 39.50 -26.81
CA THR A 80 9.54 39.50 -25.58
C THR A 80 9.38 38.06 -25.08
N ILE A 81 9.24 37.90 -23.76
CA ILE A 81 8.97 36.61 -23.13
C ILE A 81 7.47 36.32 -23.18
N CYS A 82 7.10 35.10 -23.57
CA CYS A 82 5.73 34.60 -23.53
C CYS A 82 5.44 33.89 -22.19
N GLU A 83 6.30 32.94 -21.84
CA GLU A 83 6.17 32.14 -20.62
C GLU A 83 7.53 31.58 -20.20
N THR A 84 7.64 31.28 -18.90
CA THR A 84 8.74 30.54 -18.30
C THR A 84 8.11 29.39 -17.52
N VAL A 85 8.41 28.15 -17.90
CA VAL A 85 7.87 26.95 -17.27
C VAL A 85 8.98 25.94 -16.98
N LEU A 86 8.79 25.13 -15.95
CA LEU A 86 9.68 24.03 -15.63
C LEU A 86 9.05 22.73 -16.16
N LEU A 87 9.76 22.03 -17.04
CA LEU A 87 9.25 20.84 -17.71
C LEU A 87 10.14 19.63 -17.42
N PRO A 88 9.56 18.42 -17.35
CA PRO A 88 10.34 17.20 -17.22
C PRO A 88 11.15 16.96 -18.51
N GLY A 89 12.46 16.74 -18.37
CA GLY A 89 13.30 16.22 -19.43
C GLY A 89 13.26 14.68 -19.50
N GLY A 90 14.07 14.09 -20.38
CA GLY A 90 14.08 12.63 -20.59
C GLY A 90 14.50 11.81 -19.36
N ASP A 91 15.28 12.42 -18.47
CA ASP A 91 15.77 11.79 -17.24
C ASP A 91 14.97 12.21 -15.99
N ALA A 92 13.85 12.92 -16.17
CA ALA A 92 13.03 13.39 -15.07
C ALA A 92 12.28 12.24 -14.39
N LEU A 93 12.30 12.25 -13.05
CA LEU A 93 11.42 11.37 -12.26
C LEU A 93 10.00 11.92 -12.32
N LEU A 94 9.12 11.21 -13.01
CA LEU A 94 7.70 11.54 -13.12
C LEU A 94 6.88 10.78 -12.07
N ALA A 95 5.76 11.37 -11.69
CA ALA A 95 4.75 10.66 -10.91
C ALA A 95 4.25 9.44 -11.70
N PRO A 96 3.87 8.34 -11.03
CA PRO A 96 3.18 7.24 -11.66
C PRO A 96 1.93 7.74 -12.40
N GLY A 97 1.49 6.97 -13.40
CA GLY A 97 0.20 7.22 -14.04
C GLY A 97 -0.94 7.23 -13.00
N TRP A 98 -2.01 7.96 -13.29
CA TRP A 98 -3.20 7.95 -12.45
C TRP A 98 -3.80 6.54 -12.39
N VAL A 99 -4.17 6.11 -11.18
CA VAL A 99 -4.78 4.79 -10.91
C VAL A 99 -6.14 5.01 -10.24
N PRO A 100 -7.21 4.30 -10.67
CA PRO A 100 -8.52 4.33 -10.02
C PRO A 100 -8.41 4.10 -8.50
N TRP A 101 -9.26 4.76 -7.73
CA TRP A 101 -9.20 4.68 -6.26
C TRP A 101 -9.36 3.26 -5.72
N HIS A 102 -10.18 2.42 -6.35
CA HIS A 102 -10.44 1.05 -5.89
C HIS A 102 -9.23 0.13 -6.12
N GLU A 103 -8.41 0.40 -7.14
CA GLU A 103 -7.15 -0.29 -7.40
C GLU A 103 -6.03 0.17 -6.46
N ARG A 104 -6.24 1.26 -5.71
CA ARG A 104 -5.30 1.77 -4.71
C ARG A 104 -5.54 1.23 -3.30
N LEU A 105 -6.63 0.49 -3.08
CA LEU A 105 -6.98 -0.03 -1.77
C LEU A 105 -6.08 -1.19 -1.37
N HIS A 106 -5.56 -1.10 -0.16
CA HIS A 106 -4.82 -2.15 0.51
C HIS A 106 -5.61 -2.75 1.69
N PRO A 107 -5.29 -3.99 2.10
CA PRO A 107 -5.85 -4.56 3.32
C PRO A 107 -5.62 -3.64 4.52
N GLY A 108 -6.70 -3.27 5.21
CA GLY A 108 -6.65 -2.37 6.37
C GLY A 108 -6.97 -0.91 6.09
N ASP A 109 -7.12 -0.51 4.81
CA ASP A 109 -7.43 0.88 4.46
C ASP A 109 -8.84 1.33 4.83
N LEU A 110 -9.77 0.39 5.06
CA LEU A 110 -11.15 0.70 5.42
C LEU A 110 -11.27 1.07 6.91
N GLY A 111 -11.83 2.24 7.18
CA GLY A 111 -12.11 2.76 8.50
C GLY A 111 -13.59 2.72 8.88
N VAL A 112 -13.90 3.37 10.01
CA VAL A 112 -15.27 3.45 10.53
C VAL A 112 -16.14 4.31 9.60
N GLY A 113 -17.19 3.70 9.05
CA GLY A 113 -18.16 4.37 8.18
C GLY A 113 -17.84 4.27 6.69
N ASP A 114 -16.69 3.71 6.31
CA ASP A 114 -16.36 3.48 4.91
C ASP A 114 -17.24 2.37 4.31
N LEU A 115 -17.71 2.62 3.10
CA LEU A 115 -18.44 1.64 2.31
C LEU A 115 -17.60 1.26 1.10
N LEU A 116 -17.16 0.01 1.04
CA LEU A 116 -16.52 -0.56 -0.13
C LEU A 116 -17.58 -1.20 -1.04
N PRO A 117 -17.91 -0.61 -2.20
CA PRO A 117 -18.82 -1.22 -3.15
C PRO A 117 -18.24 -2.54 -3.66
N THR A 118 -19.05 -3.59 -3.63
CA THR A 118 -18.67 -4.90 -4.19
C THR A 118 -18.90 -4.89 -5.69
N PRO A 119 -17.91 -5.23 -6.52
CA PRO A 119 -18.11 -5.45 -7.96
C PRO A 119 -19.19 -6.49 -8.25
N GLU A 120 -19.87 -6.38 -9.38
CA GLU A 120 -20.88 -7.36 -9.78
C GLU A 120 -20.24 -8.73 -10.07
N ASP A 121 -19.02 -8.72 -10.59
CA ASP A 121 -18.20 -9.83 -11.06
C ASP A 121 -17.09 -10.24 -10.07
N ASP A 122 -17.26 -9.97 -8.77
CA ASP A 122 -16.30 -10.40 -7.74
C ASP A 122 -16.25 -11.93 -7.62
N GLU A 123 -15.19 -12.54 -8.16
CA GLU A 123 -14.98 -13.99 -8.22
C GLU A 123 -14.88 -14.65 -6.83
N ARG A 124 -14.64 -13.88 -5.77
CA ARG A 124 -14.61 -14.39 -4.39
C ARG A 124 -16.01 -14.70 -3.86
N LEU A 125 -17.05 -14.30 -4.59
CA LEU A 125 -18.44 -14.46 -4.19
C LEU A 125 -19.21 -15.32 -5.19
N THR A 126 -20.18 -16.08 -4.68
CA THR A 126 -21.19 -16.75 -5.50
C THR A 126 -22.58 -16.41 -4.98
N PRO A 127 -23.60 -16.30 -5.84
CA PRO A 127 -24.98 -16.15 -5.42
C PRO A 127 -25.40 -17.21 -4.39
N GLY A 128 -26.04 -16.77 -3.31
CA GLY A 128 -26.35 -17.64 -2.16
C GLY A 128 -27.39 -18.72 -2.43
N TYR A 129 -28.11 -18.67 -3.56
CA TYR A 129 -29.03 -19.73 -4.00
C TYR A 129 -28.34 -20.83 -4.82
N MET A 130 -27.03 -20.73 -5.06
CA MET A 130 -26.25 -21.77 -5.73
C MET A 130 -25.42 -22.54 -4.71
N LEU A 131 -25.24 -23.84 -4.96
CA LEU A 131 -24.32 -24.66 -4.18
C LEU A 131 -22.90 -24.09 -4.34
N ASN A 132 -22.25 -23.78 -3.22
CA ASN A 132 -20.91 -23.23 -3.18
C ASN A 132 -19.85 -24.25 -2.77
N GLY A 133 -20.26 -25.48 -2.42
CA GLY A 133 -19.38 -26.59 -2.07
C GLY A 133 -18.91 -26.62 -0.62
N ASP A 134 -19.47 -25.77 0.26
CA ASP A 134 -19.28 -25.87 1.70
C ASP A 134 -20.55 -26.45 2.33
N PRO A 135 -20.52 -27.67 2.89
CA PRO A 135 -21.71 -28.31 3.45
C PRO A 135 -22.45 -27.45 4.48
N ALA A 136 -21.72 -26.73 5.35
CA ALA A 136 -22.35 -25.91 6.38
C ALA A 136 -23.05 -24.67 5.82
N VAL A 137 -22.64 -24.21 4.64
CA VAL A 137 -23.29 -23.10 3.93
C VAL A 137 -24.40 -23.63 3.03
N ASP A 138 -24.15 -24.70 2.30
CA ASP A 138 -25.09 -25.31 1.35
C ASP A 138 -26.34 -25.86 2.04
N GLU A 139 -26.23 -26.33 3.29
CA GLU A 139 -27.37 -26.79 4.10
C GLU A 139 -28.36 -25.66 4.43
N VAL A 140 -27.89 -24.42 4.60
CA VAL A 140 -28.72 -23.26 4.99
C VAL A 140 -28.97 -22.27 3.83
N ALA A 141 -28.23 -22.42 2.73
CA ALA A 141 -28.32 -21.59 1.53
C ALA A 141 -29.72 -21.56 0.91
N TRP A 142 -30.49 -22.64 1.07
CA TRP A 142 -31.82 -22.82 0.47
C TRP A 142 -32.99 -22.28 1.30
N GLU A 143 -32.74 -21.59 2.42
CA GLU A 143 -33.80 -20.92 3.17
C GLU A 143 -34.35 -19.71 2.40
N LEU A 144 -35.42 -19.95 1.63
CA LEU A 144 -36.15 -18.95 0.84
C LEU A 144 -36.53 -17.73 1.70
N GLY A 145 -35.89 -16.60 1.42
CA GLY A 145 -36.15 -15.31 2.06
C GLY A 145 -35.36 -15.01 3.33
N LEU A 146 -34.53 -15.95 3.81
CA LEU A 146 -33.70 -15.80 5.01
C LEU A 146 -32.19 -15.96 4.74
N GLY A 147 -31.81 -16.48 3.56
CA GLY A 147 -30.42 -16.68 3.16
C GLY A 147 -29.67 -15.39 2.75
N ARG A 148 -28.34 -15.47 2.78
CA ARG A 148 -27.45 -14.38 2.31
C ARG A 148 -27.55 -14.22 0.79
N PRO A 149 -27.60 -13.00 0.22
CA PRO A 149 -27.65 -12.80 -1.24
C PRO A 149 -26.41 -13.37 -1.97
N ARG A 150 -25.25 -13.31 -1.32
CA ARG A 150 -23.98 -13.86 -1.78
C ARG A 150 -23.27 -14.54 -0.63
N VAL A 151 -22.56 -15.63 -0.94
CA VAL A 151 -21.69 -16.38 -0.02
C VAL A 151 -20.29 -16.47 -0.63
N LEU A 152 -19.28 -16.85 0.16
CA LEU A 152 -17.93 -17.05 -0.39
C LEU A 152 -17.96 -18.18 -1.44
N SER A 153 -17.36 -17.90 -2.59
CA SER A 153 -17.06 -18.91 -3.61
C SER A 153 -15.94 -19.85 -3.11
N PRO A 154 -15.72 -21.00 -3.77
CA PRO A 154 -14.54 -21.82 -3.51
C PRO A 154 -13.24 -21.03 -3.55
N LEU A 155 -13.05 -20.20 -4.58
CA LEU A 155 -11.89 -19.33 -4.73
C LEU A 155 -11.74 -18.36 -3.55
N GLY A 156 -12.83 -17.71 -3.13
CA GLY A 156 -12.81 -16.80 -1.99
C GLY A 156 -12.45 -17.48 -0.67
N ARG A 157 -12.84 -18.75 -0.49
CA ARG A 157 -12.46 -19.56 0.67
C ARG A 157 -11.00 -19.98 0.62
N GLU A 158 -10.51 -20.40 -0.54
CA GLU A 158 -9.11 -20.78 -0.75
C GLU A 158 -8.17 -19.59 -0.53
N ASP A 159 -8.49 -18.42 -1.10
CA ASP A 159 -7.71 -17.19 -0.88
C ASP A 159 -7.67 -16.81 0.62
N ALA A 160 -8.83 -16.87 1.30
CA ALA A 160 -8.89 -16.61 2.73
C ALA A 160 -8.07 -17.61 3.54
N ALA A 161 -8.17 -18.90 3.23
CA ALA A 161 -7.41 -19.96 3.90
C ALA A 161 -5.90 -19.75 3.72
N GLN A 162 -5.43 -19.49 2.50
CA GLN A 162 -4.01 -19.25 2.23
C GLN A 162 -3.50 -18.03 3.02
N ARG A 163 -4.21 -16.90 2.92
CA ARG A 163 -3.82 -15.66 3.58
C ARG A 163 -3.86 -15.74 5.10
N TRP A 164 -4.75 -16.54 5.69
CA TRP A 164 -4.77 -16.77 7.14
C TRP A 164 -3.67 -17.72 7.58
N TYR A 165 -3.38 -18.77 6.81
CA TYR A 165 -2.34 -19.74 7.14
C TYR A 165 -0.93 -19.16 7.02
N ASP A 166 -0.69 -18.29 6.04
CA ASP A 166 0.60 -17.61 5.85
C ASP A 166 0.73 -16.34 6.71
N GLY A 167 -0.33 -15.94 7.40
CA GLY A 167 -0.39 -14.71 8.19
C GLY A 167 0.17 -14.85 9.60
N ASP A 168 0.02 -13.78 10.40
CA ASP A 168 0.52 -13.70 11.78
C ASP A 168 -0.14 -14.68 12.76
N HIS A 169 -1.21 -15.37 12.32
CA HIS A 169 -1.94 -16.38 13.08
C HIS A 169 -1.80 -17.79 12.46
N GLY A 170 -0.83 -17.93 11.56
CA GLY A 170 -0.36 -19.17 10.97
C GLY A 170 0.62 -19.94 11.86
N PRO A 171 1.00 -21.17 11.49
CA PRO A 171 1.98 -21.95 12.24
C PRO A 171 3.41 -21.38 12.16
N GLU A 172 3.73 -20.64 11.09
CA GLU A 172 5.06 -20.05 10.86
C GLU A 172 5.21 -18.65 11.44
N ALA A 173 4.14 -18.08 12.01
CA ALA A 173 4.19 -16.78 12.65
C ALA A 173 5.24 -16.74 13.78
N PRO A 174 5.96 -15.63 14.00
CA PRO A 174 7.01 -15.55 15.03
C PRO A 174 6.53 -15.97 16.43
N ILE A 175 5.30 -15.61 16.82
CA ILE A 175 4.69 -16.03 18.09
C ILE A 175 4.50 -17.56 18.17
N SER A 176 4.08 -18.16 17.06
CA SER A 176 3.89 -19.61 16.92
C SER A 176 5.20 -20.39 16.95
N LEU A 177 6.26 -19.83 16.37
CA LEU A 177 7.60 -20.42 16.43
C LEU A 177 8.21 -20.34 17.83
N ALA A 178 7.89 -19.29 18.59
CA ALA A 178 8.33 -19.12 19.98
C ALA A 178 7.56 -20.01 20.96
N ALA A 179 6.33 -20.41 20.63
CA ALA A 179 5.53 -21.32 21.45
C ALA A 179 6.08 -22.77 21.42
N PRO A 180 5.98 -23.53 22.53
CA PRO A 180 6.35 -24.94 22.55
C PRO A 180 5.66 -25.74 21.45
N ARG A 181 6.38 -26.66 20.80
CA ARG A 181 5.80 -27.50 19.72
C ARG A 181 4.62 -28.35 20.16
N THR A 182 4.51 -28.65 21.45
CA THR A 182 3.39 -29.40 22.06
C THR A 182 2.20 -28.51 22.43
N ALA A 183 2.35 -27.18 22.41
CA ALA A 183 1.34 -26.22 22.82
C ALA A 183 0.66 -25.59 21.60
N ARG A 184 -0.05 -26.41 20.82
CA ARG A 184 -0.71 -25.99 19.57
C ARG A 184 -2.23 -25.86 19.74
N CYS A 185 -2.84 -24.98 18.95
CA CYS A 185 -4.27 -24.68 19.02
C CYS A 185 -5.16 -25.93 18.93
N VAL A 186 -4.77 -26.94 18.13
CA VAL A 186 -5.49 -28.21 17.99
C VAL A 186 -5.71 -28.97 19.30
N SER A 187 -4.84 -28.77 20.30
CA SER A 187 -4.94 -29.37 21.63
C SER A 187 -5.37 -28.39 22.72
N CYS A 188 -5.62 -27.12 22.38
CA CYS A 188 -5.89 -26.07 23.34
C CYS A 188 -7.39 -26.01 23.66
N ALA A 189 -7.75 -25.97 24.95
CA ALA A 189 -9.15 -25.86 25.37
C ALA A 189 -9.80 -24.51 25.00
N PHE A 190 -9.01 -23.48 24.72
CA PHE A 190 -9.50 -22.16 24.30
C PHE A 190 -9.77 -22.07 22.78
N TYR A 191 -9.52 -23.14 22.02
CA TYR A 191 -9.76 -23.16 20.59
C TYR A 191 -11.23 -23.42 20.28
N VAL A 192 -11.88 -22.46 19.62
CA VAL A 192 -13.27 -22.55 19.17
C VAL A 192 -13.28 -22.84 17.66
N GLN A 193 -13.65 -24.05 17.27
CA GLN A 193 -13.61 -24.46 15.87
C GLN A 193 -14.63 -23.71 15.01
N LEU A 194 -14.22 -23.28 13.80
CA LEU A 194 -15.14 -22.70 12.83
C LEU A 194 -16.07 -23.76 12.23
N ALA A 195 -17.23 -23.34 11.72
CA ALA A 195 -18.11 -24.22 10.97
C ALA A 195 -17.63 -24.44 9.52
N GLY A 196 -18.12 -25.50 8.89
CA GLY A 196 -17.91 -25.75 7.46
C GLY A 196 -16.50 -26.17 7.10
N SER A 197 -16.14 -25.92 5.84
CA SER A 197 -14.87 -26.36 5.24
C SER A 197 -13.64 -25.73 5.89
N LEU A 198 -13.71 -24.44 6.24
CA LEU A 198 -12.62 -23.71 6.91
C LEU A 198 -12.34 -24.25 8.32
N GLY A 199 -13.36 -24.79 9.00
CA GLY A 199 -13.24 -25.42 10.31
C GLY A 199 -12.26 -26.59 10.38
N ARG A 200 -11.90 -27.18 9.24
CA ARG A 200 -10.90 -28.26 9.16
C ARG A 200 -9.49 -27.80 9.51
N VAL A 201 -9.18 -26.52 9.32
CA VAL A 201 -7.85 -25.94 9.51
C VAL A 201 -7.87 -24.78 10.51
N PHE A 202 -9.00 -24.08 10.66
CA PHE A 202 -9.07 -22.82 11.42
C PHE A 202 -10.13 -22.84 12.52
N GLY A 203 -9.85 -22.03 13.55
CA GLY A 203 -10.71 -21.74 14.69
C GLY A 203 -10.49 -20.31 15.17
N ALA A 204 -11.16 -19.92 16.23
CA ALA A 204 -10.91 -18.69 16.94
C ALA A 204 -10.28 -18.97 18.31
N CYS A 205 -9.35 -18.12 18.76
CA CYS A 205 -8.86 -18.16 20.13
C CYS A 205 -9.85 -17.42 21.05
N ALA A 206 -10.21 -18.04 22.18
CA ALA A 206 -11.07 -17.46 23.20
C ALA A 206 -10.34 -17.19 24.53
N ASN A 207 -9.00 -17.16 24.51
CA ASN A 207 -8.21 -16.86 25.70
C ASN A 207 -7.93 -15.35 25.76
N VAL A 208 -8.61 -14.64 26.67
CA VAL A 208 -8.44 -13.19 26.90
C VAL A 208 -7.00 -12.76 27.21
N TYR A 209 -6.16 -13.67 27.69
CA TYR A 209 -4.75 -13.38 27.98
C TYR A 209 -3.82 -13.64 26.80
N ALA A 210 -4.29 -14.34 25.76
CA ALA A 210 -3.52 -14.54 24.54
C ALA A 210 -3.60 -13.29 23.65
N PRO A 211 -2.51 -12.92 22.95
CA PRO A 211 -2.54 -11.85 21.95
C PRO A 211 -3.58 -12.10 20.83
N ASP A 212 -3.91 -13.36 20.60
CA ASP A 212 -4.81 -13.82 19.54
C ASP A 212 -6.29 -13.88 19.98
N ASP A 213 -6.67 -13.40 21.17
CA ASP A 213 -8.07 -13.38 21.61
C ASP A 213 -9.00 -12.77 20.55
N GLY A 214 -10.06 -13.49 20.20
CA GLY A 214 -11.02 -13.10 19.16
C GLY A 214 -10.48 -13.13 17.73
N ARG A 215 -9.28 -13.67 17.48
CA ARG A 215 -8.67 -13.81 16.15
C ARG A 215 -8.85 -15.22 15.59
N ILE A 216 -8.87 -15.31 14.26
CA ILE A 216 -8.81 -16.60 13.56
C ILE A 216 -7.37 -17.10 13.60
N VAL A 217 -7.20 -18.35 14.05
CA VAL A 217 -5.92 -19.04 14.18
C VAL A 217 -5.98 -20.38 13.46
N SER A 218 -4.86 -20.81 12.90
CA SER A 218 -4.69 -22.17 12.36
C SER A 218 -4.58 -23.20 13.51
N LEU A 219 -4.95 -24.46 13.25
CA LEU A 219 -4.91 -25.53 14.25
C LEU A 219 -3.49 -25.83 14.76
N ASP A 220 -2.47 -25.53 13.98
CA ASP A 220 -1.05 -25.71 14.28
C ASP A 220 -0.37 -24.40 14.73
N HIS A 221 -1.14 -23.33 14.92
CA HIS A 221 -0.69 -22.11 15.57
C HIS A 221 -0.39 -22.33 17.06
N GLY A 222 0.47 -21.48 17.64
CA GLY A 222 0.71 -21.42 19.08
C GLY A 222 0.86 -19.99 19.58
N CYS A 223 0.07 -19.58 20.56
CA CYS A 223 0.08 -18.20 21.08
C CYS A 223 0.87 -18.04 22.39
N GLY A 224 1.38 -19.14 22.97
CA GLY A 224 1.99 -19.18 24.30
C GLY A 224 1.01 -19.22 25.47
N GLY A 225 -0.24 -18.78 25.29
CA GLY A 225 -1.34 -18.88 26.27
C GLY A 225 -2.11 -20.21 26.19
N HIS A 226 -1.42 -21.33 26.03
CA HIS A 226 -2.05 -22.65 25.86
C HIS A 226 -2.63 -23.17 27.19
N SER A 227 -3.79 -23.84 27.15
CA SER A 227 -4.51 -24.28 28.36
C SER A 227 -3.74 -25.28 29.24
N GLU A 228 -2.78 -25.99 28.66
CA GLU A 228 -1.97 -27.02 29.33
C GLU A 228 -0.55 -26.56 29.71
N VAL A 229 -0.24 -25.27 29.62
CA VAL A 229 1.04 -24.74 30.13
C VAL A 229 0.88 -24.47 31.63
N LEU A 230 1.19 -25.49 32.43
CA LEU A 230 1.09 -25.44 33.88
C LEU A 230 2.44 -25.00 34.48
N ILE A 231 2.42 -24.06 35.43
CA ILE A 231 3.59 -23.70 36.21
C ILE A 231 3.80 -24.78 37.26
N ASP A 232 4.99 -25.37 37.30
CA ASP A 232 5.38 -26.24 38.40
C ASP A 232 5.67 -25.35 39.63
N GLU A 233 4.89 -25.49 40.69
CA GLU A 233 5.13 -24.76 41.94
C GLU A 233 6.39 -25.34 42.58
N THR A 234 7.56 -24.81 42.19
CA THR A 234 8.78 -25.02 42.94
C THR A 234 8.58 -24.51 44.36
N VAL A 235 8.40 -25.43 45.31
CA VAL A 235 8.40 -25.14 46.73
C VAL A 235 9.79 -24.60 47.07
N ILE A 236 9.92 -23.28 47.19
CA ILE A 236 11.14 -22.68 47.72
C ILE A 236 11.17 -23.05 49.20
N PRO A 237 12.14 -23.85 49.68
CA PRO A 237 12.26 -24.12 51.11
C PRO A 237 12.44 -22.78 51.82
N ALA A 238 11.58 -22.50 52.80
CA ALA A 238 11.69 -21.30 53.60
C ALA A 238 13.11 -21.22 54.18
N PRO A 239 13.82 -20.08 54.05
CA PRO A 239 15.12 -19.94 54.69
C PRO A 239 14.95 -20.20 56.20
N PRO A 240 15.93 -20.85 56.85
CA PRO A 240 15.86 -21.04 58.30
C PRO A 240 15.70 -19.67 58.96
N THR A 241 14.78 -19.56 59.91
CA THR A 241 14.64 -18.36 60.74
C THR A 241 15.94 -18.14 61.49
N ILE A 242 16.71 -17.12 61.10
CA ILE A 242 17.90 -16.68 61.83
C ILE A 242 17.40 -15.80 62.98
N TYR A 243 17.57 -16.28 64.22
CA TYR A 243 17.42 -15.44 65.40
C TYR A 243 18.76 -14.73 65.61
N ASP A 244 18.74 -13.39 65.67
CA ASP A 244 19.89 -12.59 66.10
C ASP A 244 19.75 -12.34 67.61
N ASP A 245 20.15 -13.34 68.39
CA ASP A 245 20.27 -13.28 69.85
C ASP A 245 21.68 -12.86 70.29
N GLY A 246 22.38 -12.08 69.44
CA GLY A 246 23.68 -11.50 69.72
C GLY A 246 23.69 -10.50 70.88
N GLY A 247 24.01 -11.00 72.08
CA GLY A 247 24.79 -10.33 73.11
C GLY A 247 24.24 -9.02 73.68
N VAL A 248 23.61 -9.09 74.86
CA VAL A 248 23.40 -7.91 75.70
C VAL A 248 24.75 -7.48 76.28
N GLU A 249 25.24 -6.29 75.95
CA GLU A 249 26.40 -5.69 76.63
C GLU A 249 26.05 -5.49 78.11
N GLU A 250 26.84 -6.06 79.02
CA GLU A 250 26.73 -5.79 80.46
C GLU A 250 27.18 -4.35 80.73
N VAL A 251 26.29 -3.55 81.34
CA VAL A 251 26.54 -2.17 81.80
C VAL A 251 27.30 -2.17 83.12
#